data_AF-A0A0D7DVV3-F1
#
_entry.id   AF-A0A0D7DVV3-F1
#
_cell.length_a   1.000
_cell.length_b   1.000
_cell.length_c   1.000
_cell.angle_alpha   90.00
_cell.angle_beta   90.00
_cell.angle_gamma   90.00
#
_symmetry.space_group_name_H-M   'P 1'
#
loop_
_entity.id
_entity.type
_entity.pdbx_description
1 polymer ?
#
loop_
_entity_poly.entity_id
_entity_poly.type
_entity_poly.pdbx_seq_one_letter_code
_entity_poly.pdbx_strand_id
1 'polypeptide(L)'
;LLLLAYGVRLGGFLAWRERDPVYQGELAVAERRTSTVTILQKTAIWLGVSVLFTLLFLPALLTLSAQAQARALHTVALGVAVMLIGLVLESVADAQKYRFKADNPTRYCDVGLYRWVRCPNYLGEMLFWFGVWLSGISAYGGTAAWLLTTLGVVYIEVLMVAAAAGLERKQEERYGAQPSYRDYVRSVPILLPWLPLYSLR
;
A
#
# COMPACT_ATOMS: atom_id res chain seq x y z
N LEU A 1 17.68 6.69 -0.05
CA LEU A 1 17.96 5.25 -0.27
C LEU A 1 16.72 4.37 -0.08
N LEU A 2 16.03 4.43 1.06
CA LEU A 2 14.83 3.59 1.29
C LEU A 2 13.69 3.82 0.28
N LEU A 3 13.43 5.06 -0.13
CA LEU A 3 12.45 5.36 -1.19
C LEU A 3 12.80 4.68 -2.52
N LEU A 4 14.08 4.66 -2.89
CA LEU A 4 14.56 3.97 -4.09
C LEU A 4 14.42 2.45 -3.93
N ALA A 5 14.82 1.90 -2.78
CA ALA A 5 14.67 0.48 -2.48
C ALA A 5 13.19 0.06 -2.55
N TYR A 6 12.28 0.87 -2.00
CA TYR A 6 10.84 0.64 -2.04
C TYR A 6 10.32 0.62 -3.49
N GLY A 7 10.66 1.65 -4.28
CA GLY A 7 10.23 1.75 -5.68
C GLY A 7 10.78 0.64 -6.57
N VAL A 8 12.08 0.31 -6.43
CA VAL A 8 12.71 -0.78 -7.18
C VAL A 8 12.10 -2.13 -6.79
N ARG A 9 11.85 -2.36 -5.50
CA ARG A 9 11.21 -3.59 -5.05
C ARG A 9 9.76 -3.69 -5.55
N LEU A 10 8.97 -2.61 -5.49
CA LEU A 10 7.58 -2.62 -5.95
C LEU A 10 7.50 -2.83 -7.46
N GLY A 11 8.19 -1.98 -8.21
CA GLY A 11 8.21 -2.02 -9.66
C GLY A 11 8.81 -3.32 -10.18
N GLY A 12 9.89 -3.80 -9.56
CA GLY A 12 10.52 -5.08 -9.90
C GLY A 12 9.59 -6.27 -9.65
N PHE A 13 8.92 -6.32 -8.50
CA PHE A 13 7.96 -7.37 -8.18
C PHE A 13 6.78 -7.37 -9.16
N LEU A 14 6.21 -6.19 -9.46
CA LEU A 14 5.10 -6.06 -10.40
C LEU A 14 5.51 -6.49 -11.81
N ALA A 15 6.64 -5.97 -12.33
CA ALA A 15 7.13 -6.30 -13.66
C ALA A 15 7.49 -7.79 -13.81
N TRP A 16 8.02 -8.41 -12.75
CA TRP A 16 8.27 -9.85 -12.75
C TRP A 16 6.96 -10.64 -12.75
N ARG A 17 6.02 -10.30 -11.87
CA ARG A 17 4.73 -10.99 -11.73
C ARG A 17 3.87 -10.88 -12.98
N GLU A 18 3.93 -9.76 -13.71
CA GLU A 18 3.19 -9.60 -14.96
C GLU A 18 3.62 -10.62 -16.04
N ARG A 19 4.85 -11.13 -15.98
CA ARG A 19 5.32 -12.17 -16.92
C ARG A 19 4.85 -13.58 -16.55
N ASP A 20 4.23 -13.75 -15.39
CA ASP A 20 3.74 -15.05 -14.90
C ASP A 20 2.45 -15.46 -15.63
N PRO A 21 2.40 -16.63 -16.31
CA PRO A 21 1.21 -17.11 -17.00
C PRO A 21 -0.03 -17.22 -16.10
N VAL A 22 0.15 -17.49 -14.80
CA VAL A 22 -0.94 -17.57 -13.82
C VAL A 22 -1.58 -16.19 -13.62
N TYR A 23 -0.82 -15.11 -13.74
CA TYR A 23 -1.28 -13.74 -13.55
C TYR A 23 -1.85 -13.10 -14.83
N GLN A 24 -1.46 -13.59 -16.01
CA GLN A 24 -1.97 -13.12 -17.31
C GLN A 24 -3.49 -13.20 -17.44
N GLY A 25 -4.12 -14.21 -16.84
CA GLY A 25 -5.59 -14.32 -16.79
C GLY A 25 -6.25 -13.16 -16.02
N GLU A 26 -5.67 -12.75 -14.91
CA GLU A 26 -6.15 -11.61 -14.10
C GLU A 26 -5.92 -10.27 -14.82
N LEU A 27 -4.78 -10.13 -15.53
CA LEU A 27 -4.49 -8.97 -16.37
C LEU A 27 -5.52 -8.79 -17.48
N ALA A 28 -5.85 -9.85 -18.23
CA ALA A 28 -6.85 -9.78 -19.29
C ALA A 28 -8.25 -9.41 -18.79
N VAL A 29 -8.60 -9.78 -17.55
CA VAL A 29 -9.84 -9.35 -16.89
C VAL A 29 -9.77 -7.85 -16.54
N ALA A 30 -8.64 -7.39 -16.00
CA ALA A 30 -8.43 -5.98 -15.70
C ALA A 30 -8.47 -5.10 -16.97
N GLU A 31 -7.79 -5.50 -18.05
CA GLU A 31 -7.78 -4.80 -19.33
C GLU A 31 -9.20 -4.66 -19.90
N ARG A 32 -9.98 -5.74 -19.92
CA ARG A 32 -11.39 -5.71 -20.34
C ARG A 32 -12.24 -4.78 -19.51
N ARG A 33 -11.98 -4.66 -18.21
CA ARG A 33 -12.69 -3.72 -17.34
C ARG A 33 -12.29 -2.27 -17.60
N THR A 34 -11.04 -2.03 -17.98
CA THR A 34 -10.49 -0.68 -18.23
C THR A 34 -10.65 -0.20 -19.68
N SER A 35 -11.10 -1.07 -20.59
CA SER A 35 -11.29 -0.73 -22.01
C SER A 35 -12.35 0.36 -22.23
N THR A 36 -13.30 0.48 -21.30
CA THR A 36 -14.38 1.49 -21.31
C THR A 36 -13.97 2.83 -20.69
N VAL A 37 -12.77 2.92 -20.11
CA VAL A 37 -12.29 4.13 -19.44
C VAL A 37 -11.87 5.16 -20.49
N THR A 38 -12.47 6.35 -20.43
CA THR A 38 -12.23 7.41 -21.39
C THR A 38 -10.83 8.02 -21.21
N ILE A 39 -10.32 8.68 -22.26
CA ILE A 39 -9.04 9.40 -22.19
C ILE A 39 -9.06 10.44 -21.06
N LEU A 40 -10.17 11.16 -20.89
CA LEU A 40 -10.33 12.13 -19.81
C LEU A 40 -10.15 11.49 -18.43
N GLN A 41 -10.77 10.33 -18.20
CA GLN A 41 -10.63 9.59 -16.95
C GLN A 41 -9.19 9.09 -16.74
N LYS A 42 -8.53 8.59 -17.79
CA LYS A 42 -7.12 8.17 -17.72
C LYS A 42 -6.21 9.34 -17.35
N THR A 43 -6.40 10.49 -17.98
CA THR A 43 -5.65 11.71 -17.66
C THR A 43 -5.90 12.18 -16.24
N ALA A 44 -7.15 12.15 -15.77
CA ALA A 44 -7.48 12.50 -14.39
C ALA A 44 -6.82 11.57 -13.38
N ILE A 45 -6.81 10.25 -13.63
CA ILE A 45 -6.11 9.27 -12.80
C ILE A 45 -4.61 9.57 -12.77
N TRP A 46 -4.00 9.80 -13.94
CA TRP A 46 -2.57 10.09 -14.04
C TRP A 46 -2.18 11.36 -13.28
N LEU A 47 -2.96 12.44 -13.41
CA LEU A 47 -2.75 13.67 -12.66
C LEU A 47 -2.91 13.44 -11.15
N GLY A 48 -3.96 12.74 -10.72
CA GLY A 48 -4.19 12.45 -9.30
C GLY A 48 -3.06 11.65 -8.68
N VAL A 49 -2.57 10.61 -9.38
CA VAL A 49 -1.43 9.80 -8.96
C VAL A 49 -0.14 10.65 -8.92
N SER A 50 0.07 11.52 -9.90
CA SER A 50 1.23 12.41 -9.94
C SER A 50 1.25 13.40 -8.77
N VAL A 51 0.09 13.99 -8.44
CA VAL A 51 -0.07 14.86 -7.26
C VAL A 51 0.19 14.08 -5.99
N LEU A 52 -0.40 12.88 -5.84
CA LEU A 52 -0.19 12.02 -4.68
C LEU A 52 1.30 11.75 -4.44
N PHE A 53 2.03 11.25 -5.44
CA PHE A 53 3.46 10.94 -5.28
C PHE A 53 4.32 12.19 -5.03
N THR A 54 3.92 13.35 -5.58
CA THR A 54 4.58 14.62 -5.29
C THR A 54 4.43 14.98 -3.80
N LEU A 55 3.21 14.87 -3.26
CA LEU A 55 2.94 15.13 -1.84
C LEU A 55 3.61 14.11 -0.93
N LEU A 56 3.64 12.84 -1.32
CA LEU A 56 4.31 11.78 -0.57
C LEU A 56 5.83 11.92 -0.56
N PHE A 57 6.42 12.49 -1.61
CA PHE A 57 7.85 12.76 -1.67
C PHE A 57 8.26 14.05 -0.94
N LEU A 58 7.33 14.98 -0.74
CA LEU A 58 7.57 16.29 -0.12
C LEU A 58 8.29 16.20 1.24
N PRO A 59 7.94 15.29 2.18
CA PRO A 59 8.68 15.14 3.43
C PRO A 59 10.18 14.91 3.26
N ALA A 60 10.56 14.07 2.28
CA ALA A 60 11.95 13.79 1.99
C ALA A 60 12.66 15.03 1.42
N LEU A 61 11.99 15.75 0.52
CA LEU A 61 12.54 16.99 -0.05
C LEU A 61 12.77 18.06 1.03
N LEU A 62 11.81 18.27 1.93
CA LEU A 62 11.93 19.22 3.04
C LEU A 62 13.04 18.80 4.00
N THR A 63 13.18 17.50 4.28
CA THR A 63 14.25 16.96 5.12
C THR A 63 15.63 17.23 4.51
N LEU A 64 15.79 17.01 3.21
CA LEU A 64 17.05 17.31 2.50
C LEU A 64 17.37 18.81 2.53
N SER A 65 16.37 19.67 2.33
CA SER A 65 16.53 21.12 2.42
C SER A 65 16.94 21.56 3.83
N ALA A 66 16.30 21.03 4.87
CA ALA A 66 16.64 21.30 6.26
C ALA A 66 18.05 20.79 6.62
N GLN A 67 18.46 19.63 6.08
CA GLN A 67 19.81 19.11 6.24
C GLN A 67 20.87 20.05 5.64
N ALA A 68 20.62 20.58 4.44
CA ALA A 68 21.51 21.53 3.77
C ALA A 68 21.67 22.85 4.57
N GLN A 69 20.67 23.18 5.39
CA GLN A 69 20.68 24.33 6.31
C GLN A 69 21.27 23.98 7.69
N ALA A 70 21.87 22.81 7.87
CA ALA A 70 22.41 22.31 9.14
C ALA A 70 21.39 22.27 10.29
N ARG A 71 20.09 22.12 9.97
CA ARG A 71 19.05 21.96 11.00
C ARG A 71 19.12 20.56 11.60
N ALA A 72 18.80 20.46 12.89
CA ALA A 72 18.73 19.17 13.56
C ALA A 72 17.52 18.35 13.10
N LEU A 73 17.75 17.07 12.80
CA LEU A 73 16.78 16.17 12.17
C LEU A 73 16.39 14.99 13.07
N HIS A 74 15.92 15.29 14.29
CA HIS A 74 15.69 14.29 15.33
C HIS A 74 14.63 13.22 14.97
N THR A 75 13.71 13.53 14.05
CA THR A 75 12.61 12.61 13.68
C THR A 75 12.98 11.63 12.57
N VAL A 76 14.12 11.83 11.88
CA VAL A 76 14.53 10.99 10.74
C VAL A 76 14.75 9.54 11.16
N ALA A 77 15.43 9.29 12.27
CA ALA A 77 15.70 7.93 12.73
C ALA A 77 14.41 7.15 13.04
N LEU A 78 13.45 7.81 13.69
CA LEU A 78 12.14 7.22 13.99
C LEU A 78 11.36 6.92 12.70
N GLY A 79 11.28 7.89 11.78
CA GLY A 79 10.61 7.69 10.50
C GLY A 79 11.24 6.55 9.69
N VAL A 80 12.57 6.47 9.64
CA VAL A 80 13.31 5.38 9.00
C VAL A 80 12.99 4.03 9.62
N ALA A 81 12.90 3.92 10.94
CA ALA A 81 12.52 2.67 11.62
C ALA A 81 11.12 2.22 11.21
N VAL A 82 10.14 3.14 11.16
CA VAL A 82 8.78 2.85 10.73
C VAL A 82 8.73 2.46 9.25
N MET A 83 9.49 3.15 8.39
CA MET A 83 9.62 2.80 6.97
C MET A 83 10.16 1.38 6.78
N LEU A 84 11.18 0.99 7.54
CA LEU A 84 11.74 -0.36 7.47
C LEU A 84 10.73 -1.43 7.86
N ILE A 85 9.95 -1.19 8.92
CA ILE A 85 8.87 -2.09 9.34
C ILE A 85 7.85 -2.25 8.21
N GLY A 86 7.39 -1.14 7.62
CA GLY A 86 6.44 -1.17 6.50
C GLY A 86 6.98 -1.93 5.29
N LEU A 87 8.23 -1.65 4.89
CA LEU A 87 8.91 -2.31 3.78
C LEU A 87 9.03 -3.82 3.99
N VAL A 88 9.45 -4.25 5.19
CA VAL A 88 9.57 -5.68 5.53
C VAL A 88 8.21 -6.36 5.53
N LEU A 89 7.21 -5.74 6.17
CA LEU A 89 5.85 -6.27 6.26
C LEU A 89 5.26 -6.49 4.86
N GLU A 90 5.35 -5.48 4.00
CA GLU A 90 4.87 -5.57 2.62
C GLU A 90 5.59 -6.65 1.82
N SER A 91 6.93 -6.66 1.89
CA SER A 91 7.75 -7.63 1.15
C SER A 91 7.45 -9.08 1.55
N VAL A 92 7.31 -9.33 2.86
CA VAL A 92 6.97 -10.67 3.38
C VAL A 92 5.54 -11.05 3.00
N ALA A 93 4.59 -10.13 3.09
CA ALA A 93 3.20 -10.37 2.71
C ALA A 93 3.06 -10.74 1.22
N ASP A 94 3.70 -9.97 0.34
CA ASP A 94 3.68 -10.24 -1.11
C ASP A 94 4.33 -11.59 -1.43
N ALA A 95 5.47 -11.91 -0.81
CA ALA A 95 6.15 -13.20 -1.00
C ALA A 95 5.30 -14.39 -0.51
N GLN A 96 4.64 -14.26 0.65
CA GLN A 96 3.75 -15.29 1.19
C GLN A 96 2.55 -15.51 0.27
N LYS A 97 1.89 -14.43 -0.17
CA LYS A 97 0.73 -14.50 -1.06
C LYS A 97 1.08 -15.07 -2.42
N TYR A 98 2.21 -14.65 -2.99
CA TYR A 98 2.68 -15.14 -4.28
C TYR A 98 2.93 -16.65 -4.23
N ARG A 99 3.72 -17.12 -3.26
CA ARG A 99 4.01 -18.56 -3.08
C ARG A 99 2.73 -19.37 -2.83
N PHE A 100 1.86 -18.88 -1.95
CA PHE A 100 0.60 -19.55 -1.66
C PHE A 100 -0.27 -19.68 -2.91
N LYS A 101 -0.34 -18.65 -3.75
CA LYS A 101 -1.16 -18.63 -4.97
C LYS A 101 -0.60 -19.46 -6.11
N ALA A 102 0.72 -19.66 -6.17
CA ALA A 102 1.33 -20.61 -7.08
C ALA A 102 0.86 -22.05 -6.78
N ASP A 103 0.81 -22.42 -5.50
CA ASP A 103 0.39 -23.76 -5.08
C ASP A 103 -1.15 -23.92 -4.98
N ASN A 104 -1.86 -22.83 -4.70
CA ASN A 104 -3.30 -22.81 -4.39
C ASN A 104 -4.05 -21.72 -5.18
N PRO A 105 -4.18 -21.83 -6.51
CA PRO A 105 -4.72 -20.76 -7.36
C PRO A 105 -6.18 -20.39 -7.01
N THR A 106 -6.98 -21.36 -6.56
CA THR A 106 -8.42 -21.22 -6.30
C THR A 106 -8.79 -20.92 -4.84
N ARG A 107 -7.82 -20.87 -3.92
CA ARG A 107 -8.06 -20.63 -2.48
C ARG A 107 -7.61 -19.23 -2.05
N TYR A 108 -8.28 -18.61 -1.09
CA TYR A 108 -7.81 -17.37 -0.47
C TYR A 108 -6.55 -17.62 0.39
N CYS A 109 -5.66 -16.63 0.47
CA CYS A 109 -4.46 -16.73 1.30
C CYS A 109 -4.81 -16.49 2.76
N ASP A 110 -4.60 -17.50 3.60
CA ASP A 110 -4.88 -17.53 5.04
C ASP A 110 -3.67 -18.03 5.87
N VAL A 111 -2.46 -17.82 5.35
CA VAL A 111 -1.19 -18.27 5.95
C VAL A 111 -0.28 -17.10 6.30
N GLY A 112 0.62 -17.30 7.26
CA GLY A 112 1.60 -16.29 7.65
C GLY A 112 0.94 -15.01 8.18
N LEU A 113 1.32 -13.87 7.59
CA LEU A 113 0.77 -12.56 7.95
C LEU A 113 -0.73 -12.45 7.70
N TYR A 114 -1.26 -13.21 6.74
CA TYR A 114 -2.69 -13.24 6.41
C TYR A 114 -3.55 -13.86 7.52
N ARG A 115 -2.96 -14.53 8.51
CA ARG A 115 -3.70 -15.00 9.70
C ARG A 115 -4.03 -13.88 10.69
N TRP A 116 -3.30 -12.77 10.61
CA TRP A 116 -3.41 -11.65 11.55
C TRP A 116 -4.23 -10.50 10.98
N VAL A 117 -4.05 -10.20 9.70
CA VAL A 117 -4.82 -9.19 8.96
C VAL A 117 -5.05 -9.68 7.52
N ARG A 118 -6.18 -9.31 6.91
CA ARG A 118 -6.50 -9.76 5.53
C ARG A 118 -5.70 -9.01 4.45
N CYS A 119 -5.24 -7.79 4.75
CA CYS A 119 -4.44 -6.95 3.83
C CYS A 119 -3.09 -6.51 4.46
N PRO A 120 -2.19 -7.44 4.82
CA PRO A 120 -0.92 -7.11 5.47
C PRO A 120 0.03 -6.32 4.56
N ASN A 121 -0.03 -6.54 3.24
CA ASN A 121 0.74 -5.78 2.28
C ASN A 121 0.29 -4.31 2.21
N TYR A 122 -1.01 -4.05 2.37
CA TYR A 122 -1.54 -2.67 2.35
C TYR A 122 -1.17 -1.96 3.65
N LEU A 123 -1.21 -2.66 4.78
CA LEU A 123 -0.69 -2.15 6.05
C LEU A 123 0.81 -1.80 5.94
N GLY A 124 1.60 -2.63 5.25
CA GLY A 124 3.01 -2.35 5.00
C GLY A 124 3.24 -1.06 4.22
N GLU A 125 2.45 -0.84 3.16
CA GLU A 125 2.48 0.38 2.36
C GLU A 125 2.05 1.62 3.18
N MET A 126 0.96 1.52 3.95
CA MET A 126 0.51 2.57 4.88
C MET A 126 1.62 2.96 5.87
N LEU A 127 2.21 1.96 6.56
CA LEU A 127 3.31 2.19 7.50
C LEU A 127 4.54 2.80 6.81
N PHE A 128 4.85 2.39 5.59
CA PHE A 128 5.98 2.95 4.86
C PHE A 128 5.80 4.45 4.62
N TRP A 129 4.65 4.86 4.07
CA TRP A 129 4.38 6.27 3.80
C TRP A 129 4.15 7.11 5.04
N PHE A 130 3.56 6.52 6.09
CA PHE A 130 3.50 7.14 7.40
C PHE A 130 4.91 7.39 7.97
N GLY A 131 5.83 6.44 7.79
CA GLY A 131 7.24 6.60 8.16
C GLY A 131 7.94 7.72 7.38
N VAL A 132 7.63 7.88 6.09
CA VAL A 132 8.14 9.01 5.28
C VAL A 132 7.65 10.35 5.85
N TRP A 133 6.35 10.47 6.15
CA TRP A 133 5.80 11.65 6.79
C TRP A 133 6.39 11.90 8.18
N LEU A 134 6.56 10.86 8.98
CA LEU A 134 7.15 10.96 10.32
C LEU A 134 8.61 11.43 10.27
N SER A 135 9.37 10.96 9.28
CA SER A 135 10.78 11.32 9.13
C SER A 135 10.98 12.83 8.94
N GLY A 136 10.03 13.49 8.27
CA GLY A 136 10.09 14.91 7.91
C GLY A 136 9.63 15.89 8.99
N ILE A 137 9.05 15.45 10.11
CA ILE A 137 8.44 16.34 11.12
C ILE A 137 9.39 17.45 11.58
N SER A 138 10.66 17.15 11.86
CA SER A 138 11.65 18.18 12.27
C SER A 138 11.97 19.22 11.18
N ALA A 139 11.63 18.92 9.92
CA ALA A 139 11.87 19.75 8.76
C ALA A 139 10.64 20.55 8.30
N TYR A 140 9.45 20.30 8.86
CA TYR A 140 8.22 21.00 8.47
C TYR A 140 8.21 22.44 8.97
N GLY A 141 8.63 23.36 8.11
CA GLY A 141 8.59 24.80 8.35
C GLY A 141 7.28 25.43 7.89
N GLY A 142 6.55 26.08 8.82
CA GLY A 142 5.34 26.84 8.52
C GLY A 142 4.12 25.99 8.18
N THR A 143 2.96 26.64 8.11
CA THR A 143 1.65 25.98 7.97
C THR A 143 1.50 25.22 6.65
N ALA A 144 2.06 25.76 5.55
CA ALA A 144 1.96 25.13 4.23
C ALA A 144 2.68 23.76 4.17
N ALA A 145 3.88 23.64 4.76
CA ALA A 145 4.61 22.39 4.80
C ALA A 145 3.82 21.30 5.56
N TRP A 146 3.27 21.66 6.72
CA TRP A 146 2.42 20.75 7.50
C TRP A 146 1.17 20.32 6.73
N LEU A 147 0.46 21.26 6.11
CA LEU A 147 -0.76 20.95 5.37
C LEU A 147 -0.50 20.04 4.17
N LEU A 148 0.50 20.36 3.34
CA LEU A 148 0.79 19.61 2.11
C LEU A 148 1.33 18.21 2.40
N THR A 149 2.24 18.07 3.36
CA THR A 149 2.79 16.76 3.75
C THR A 149 1.73 15.88 4.40
N THR A 150 0.90 16.46 5.27
CA THR A 150 -0.21 15.74 5.91
C THR A 150 -1.28 15.35 4.90
N LEU A 151 -1.57 16.22 3.92
CA LEU A 151 -2.47 15.88 2.82
C LEU A 151 -1.96 14.66 2.03
N GLY A 152 -0.65 14.59 1.77
CA GLY A 152 -0.03 13.45 1.11
C GLY A 152 -0.25 12.13 1.87
N VAL A 153 0.09 12.10 3.16
CA VAL A 153 -0.08 10.88 3.98
C VAL A 153 -1.57 10.53 4.13
N VAL A 154 -2.45 11.49 4.43
CA VAL A 154 -3.89 11.22 4.54
C VAL A 154 -4.47 10.68 3.23
N TYR A 155 -4.03 11.20 2.08
CA TYR A 155 -4.49 10.73 0.79
C TYR A 155 -4.10 9.25 0.56
N ILE A 156 -2.86 8.86 0.80
CA ILE A 156 -2.48 7.44 0.64
C ILE A 156 -3.22 6.52 1.61
N GLU A 157 -3.41 6.93 2.87
CA GLU A 157 -4.15 6.14 3.86
C GLU A 157 -5.60 5.90 3.43
N VAL A 158 -6.30 6.95 2.97
CA VAL A 158 -7.67 6.84 2.44
C VAL A 158 -7.70 5.97 1.18
N LEU A 159 -6.72 6.11 0.29
CA LEU A 159 -6.61 5.30 -0.93
C LEU A 159 -6.43 3.81 -0.58
N MET A 160 -5.60 3.49 0.42
CA MET A 160 -5.36 2.13 0.88
C MET A 160 -6.59 1.49 1.52
N VAL A 161 -7.34 2.25 2.32
CA VAL A 161 -8.63 1.81 2.87
C VAL A 161 -9.64 1.53 1.75
N ALA A 162 -9.77 2.44 0.78
CA ALA A 162 -10.66 2.25 -0.37
C ALA A 162 -10.24 1.05 -1.24
N ALA A 163 -8.93 0.85 -1.43
CA ALA A 163 -8.39 -0.29 -2.15
C ALA A 163 -8.67 -1.61 -1.40
N ALA A 164 -8.57 -1.62 -0.07
CA ALA A 164 -8.86 -2.78 0.75
C ALA A 164 -10.35 -3.17 0.66
N ALA A 165 -11.26 -2.18 0.72
CA ALA A 165 -12.69 -2.40 0.51
C ALA A 165 -12.99 -2.95 -0.90
N GLY A 166 -12.31 -2.42 -1.92
CA GLY A 166 -12.40 -2.94 -3.28
C GLY A 166 -11.91 -4.38 -3.41
N LEU A 167 -10.84 -4.74 -2.70
CA LEU A 167 -10.31 -6.10 -2.65
C LEU A 167 -11.26 -7.05 -1.92
N GLU A 168 -11.83 -6.63 -0.79
CA GLU A 168 -12.81 -7.41 -0.04
C GLU A 168 -14.02 -7.78 -0.90
N ARG A 169 -14.57 -6.82 -1.66
CA ARG A 169 -15.69 -7.10 -2.57
C ARG A 169 -15.33 -8.13 -3.63
N LYS A 170 -14.15 -8.03 -4.24
CA LYS A 170 -13.66 -9.03 -5.21
C LYS A 170 -13.46 -10.41 -4.59
N GLN A 171 -12.94 -10.46 -3.36
CA GLN A 171 -12.76 -11.73 -2.66
C GLN A 171 -14.09 -12.35 -2.25
N GLU A 172 -15.10 -11.54 -1.92
CA GLU A 172 -16.46 -12.02 -1.68
C GLU A 172 -17.07 -12.65 -2.94
N GLU A 173 -16.98 -11.97 -4.09
CA GLU A 173 -17.47 -12.48 -5.37
C GLU A 173 -16.83 -13.84 -5.71
N ARG A 174 -15.56 -14.05 -5.32
CA ARG A 174 -14.79 -15.25 -5.65
C ARG A 174 -14.90 -16.38 -4.61
N TYR A 175 -14.95 -16.06 -3.32
CA TYR A 175 -14.83 -17.02 -2.21
C TYR A 175 -16.03 -17.00 -1.26
N GLY A 176 -16.96 -16.04 -1.38
CA GLY A 176 -18.07 -15.81 -0.44
C GLY A 176 -19.01 -17.00 -0.25
N ALA A 177 -19.11 -17.88 -1.25
CA ALA A 177 -19.89 -19.12 -1.15
C ALA A 177 -19.24 -20.18 -0.23
N GLN A 178 -17.94 -20.07 0.07
CA GLN A 178 -17.19 -21.04 0.87
C GLN A 178 -17.37 -20.76 2.37
N PRO A 179 -17.87 -21.71 3.18
CA PRO A 179 -18.02 -21.52 4.62
C PRO A 179 -16.71 -21.12 5.32
N SER A 180 -15.60 -21.76 4.93
CA SER A 180 -14.26 -21.48 5.48
C SER A 180 -13.82 -20.03 5.27
N TYR A 181 -14.14 -19.44 4.11
CA TYR A 181 -13.83 -18.04 3.83
C TYR A 181 -14.66 -17.09 4.70
N ARG A 182 -15.94 -17.42 4.94
CA ARG A 182 -16.81 -16.60 5.81
C ARG A 182 -16.32 -16.60 7.26
N ASP A 183 -15.86 -17.74 7.75
CA ASP A 183 -15.27 -17.85 9.09
C ASP A 183 -13.94 -17.08 9.20
N TYR A 184 -13.14 -17.12 8.14
CA TYR A 184 -11.92 -16.32 8.03
C TYR A 184 -12.21 -14.81 8.09
N VAL A 185 -13.17 -14.31 7.31
CA VAL A 185 -13.56 -12.88 7.32
C VAL A 185 -14.07 -12.43 8.69
N ARG A 186 -14.78 -13.31 9.42
CA ARG A 186 -15.30 -13.01 10.77
C ARG A 186 -14.24 -12.97 11.85
N SER A 187 -13.14 -13.68 11.67
CA SER A 187 -12.09 -13.85 12.68
C SER A 187 -10.85 -12.99 12.41
N VAL A 188 -10.61 -12.58 11.17
CA VAL A 188 -9.41 -11.86 10.77
C VAL A 188 -9.74 -10.42 10.34
N PRO A 189 -9.23 -9.39 11.05
CA PRO A 189 -9.49 -8.00 10.71
C PRO A 189 -8.88 -7.62 9.36
N ILE A 190 -9.42 -6.57 8.72
CA ILE A 190 -9.04 -6.26 7.34
C ILE A 190 -7.66 -5.61 7.22
N LEU A 191 -7.35 -4.63 8.06
CA LEU A 191 -6.15 -3.79 7.94
C LEU A 191 -5.32 -3.73 9.22
N LEU A 192 -5.95 -3.55 10.39
CA LEU A 192 -5.25 -3.36 11.66
C LEU A 192 -5.46 -4.59 12.58
N PRO A 193 -4.39 -5.26 13.04
CA PRO A 193 -4.51 -6.53 13.78
C PRO A 193 -5.23 -6.39 15.12
N TRP A 194 -5.18 -5.20 15.74
CA TRP A 194 -5.74 -4.93 17.07
C TRP A 194 -7.06 -4.15 17.04
N LEU A 195 -7.54 -3.78 15.86
CA LEU A 195 -8.79 -3.06 15.70
C LEU A 195 -9.82 -4.03 15.11
N PRO A 196 -10.99 -4.24 15.76
CA PRO A 196 -12.00 -5.20 15.31
C PRO A 196 -12.79 -4.69 14.08
N LEU A 197 -12.09 -4.20 13.07
CA LEU A 197 -12.64 -3.84 11.75
C LEU A 197 -12.55 -5.04 10.83
N TYR A 198 -13.62 -5.83 10.82
CA TYR A 198 -13.73 -7.06 10.05
C TYR A 198 -14.33 -6.86 8.65
N SER A 199 -14.91 -5.70 8.33
CA SER A 199 -15.52 -5.43 7.02
C SER A 199 -15.51 -3.92 6.76
N LEU A 200 -15.31 -3.53 5.50
CA LEU A 200 -15.45 -2.15 5.01
C LEU A 200 -16.66 -1.98 4.07
N ARG A 201 -17.55 -2.98 4.02
CA ARG A 201 -18.84 -2.90 3.32
C ARG A 201 -19.79 -1.92 3.98
#